data_AF-A0A804P5P0-F1
#
_entry.id   AF-A0A804P5P0-F1
#
_cell.length_a   1.000
_cell.length_b   1.000
_cell.length_c   1.000
_cell.angle_alpha   90.00
_cell.angle_beta   90.00
_cell.angle_gamma   90.00
#
_symmetry.space_group_name_H-M   'P 1'
#
loop_
_entity.id
_entity.type
_entity.pdbx_description
1 polymer ?
#
loop_
_entity_poly.entity_id
_entity_poly.type
_entity_poly.pdbx_seq_one_letter_code
_entity_poly.pdbx_strand_id
1 'polypeptide(L)'
;MNNILLLLSFLMYVIISAFYTVLLRCEHAYIFMPLCYIEEFLATTDESNEEPVSKHSPKSGEIICKHKDKGFEHFAHGLCEKCYNKFTKLSGRLEGGSVPPAFQRAEKKRLEAAKRAEEAAAAKEAALEESLCDTQNSEVESAMTPRKGLSGDKSSKMGSEGLINDSMPPKDPEEG
;
A
#
# COMPACT_ATOMS: atom_id res chain seq x y z
N MET A 1 34.68 26.79 20.48
CA MET A 1 33.65 25.95 21.12
C MET A 1 32.26 26.26 20.57
N ASN A 2 31.79 27.52 20.59
CA ASN A 2 30.43 27.89 20.15
C ASN A 2 30.07 27.49 18.70
N ASN A 3 31.00 27.63 17.74
CA ASN A 3 30.74 27.26 16.34
C ASN A 3 30.51 25.76 16.14
N ILE A 4 31.20 24.90 16.90
CA ILE A 4 31.05 23.44 16.81
C ILE A 4 29.66 23.04 17.35
N LEU A 5 29.26 23.61 18.49
CA LEU A 5 27.93 23.36 19.05
C LEU A 5 26.81 23.83 18.10
N LEU A 6 27.00 24.97 17.41
CA LEU A 6 26.07 25.47 16.41
C LEU A 6 25.96 24.53 15.19
N LEU A 7 27.10 24.01 14.70
CA LEU A 7 27.12 23.04 13.60
C LEU A 7 26.43 21.74 13.97
N LEU A 8 26.68 21.21 15.17
CA LEU A 8 26.02 19.99 15.67
C LEU A 8 24.51 20.20 15.81
N SER A 9 24.09 21.35 16.33
CA SER A 9 22.67 21.72 16.42
C SER A 9 22.01 21.79 15.04
N PHE A 10 22.67 22.43 14.06
CA PHE A 10 22.18 22.51 12.69
C PHE A 10 22.07 21.14 12.02
N LEU A 11 23.09 20.29 12.16
CA LEU A 11 23.09 18.91 11.67
C LEU A 11 21.93 18.10 12.27
N MET A 12 21.76 18.15 13.59
CA MET A 12 20.65 17.49 14.27
C MET A 12 19.29 17.97 13.76
N TYR A 13 19.10 19.28 13.60
CA TYR A 13 17.86 19.83 13.07
C TYR A 13 17.54 19.34 11.64
N VAL A 14 18.54 19.33 10.76
CA VAL A 14 18.39 18.85 9.38
C VAL A 14 18.01 17.36 9.36
N ILE A 15 18.68 16.54 10.19
CA ILE A 15 18.40 15.11 10.31
C ILE A 15 16.96 14.90 10.80
N ILE A 16 16.60 15.54 11.92
CA ILE A 16 15.25 15.43 12.50
C ILE A 16 14.19 15.86 11.49
N SER A 17 14.39 17.00 10.81
CA SER A 17 13.46 17.51 9.80
C SER A 17 13.28 16.53 8.63
N ALA A 18 14.37 15.91 8.15
CA ALA A 18 14.32 14.89 7.12
C ALA A 18 13.53 13.65 7.57
N PHE A 19 13.78 13.14 8.79
CA PHE A 19 13.05 12.02 9.36
C PHE A 19 11.54 12.31 9.49
N TYR A 20 11.16 13.47 10.07
CA TYR A 20 9.75 13.86 10.18
C TYR A 20 9.07 13.99 8.82
N THR A 21 9.77 14.51 7.81
CA THR A 21 9.22 14.63 6.46
C THR A 21 8.97 13.24 5.84
N VAL A 22 9.87 12.28 6.05
CA VAL A 22 9.69 10.89 5.59
C VAL A 22 8.54 10.22 6.33
N LEU A 23 8.49 10.33 7.67
CA LEU A 23 7.42 9.77 8.49
C LEU A 23 6.05 10.34 8.12
N LEU A 24 5.93 11.66 7.96
CA LEU A 24 4.66 12.30 7.61
C LEU A 24 4.17 11.88 6.21
N ARG A 25 5.09 11.70 5.25
CA ARG A 25 4.76 11.14 3.93
C ARG A 25 4.33 9.67 4.02
N CYS A 26 4.97 8.88 4.87
CA CYS A 26 4.61 7.48 5.10
C CYS A 26 3.26 7.34 5.81
N GLU A 27 2.97 8.13 6.84
CA GLU A 27 1.67 8.15 7.52
C GLU A 27 0.56 8.59 6.57
N HIS A 28 0.77 9.66 5.82
CA HIS A 28 -0.22 10.10 4.83
C HIS A 28 -0.46 9.02 3.78
N ALA A 29 0.58 8.31 3.31
CA ALA A 29 0.41 7.18 2.40
C ALA A 29 -0.32 6.00 3.06
N TYR A 30 0.04 5.63 4.29
CA TYR A 30 -0.57 4.50 5.01
C TYR A 30 -2.01 4.77 5.45
N ILE A 31 -2.38 6.02 5.69
CA ILE A 31 -3.74 6.43 6.04
C ILE A 31 -4.59 6.68 4.79
N PHE A 32 -4.07 7.38 3.77
CA PHE A 32 -4.83 7.68 2.56
C PHE A 32 -5.00 6.48 1.64
N MET A 33 -4.04 5.56 1.55
CA MET A 33 -4.18 4.39 0.66
C MET A 33 -5.37 3.48 1.05
N PRO A 34 -5.56 3.08 2.32
CA PRO A 34 -6.77 2.36 2.72
C PRO A 34 -8.02 3.24 2.69
N LEU A 35 -7.96 4.54 3.00
CA LEU A 35 -9.14 5.42 2.89
C LEU A 35 -9.64 5.54 1.44
N CYS A 36 -8.73 5.74 0.48
CA CYS A 36 -9.05 5.78 -0.95
C CYS A 36 -9.66 4.45 -1.43
N TYR A 37 -9.16 3.32 -0.92
CA TYR A 37 -9.73 2.00 -1.20
C TYR A 37 -11.14 1.81 -0.60
N ILE A 38 -11.38 2.34 0.60
CA ILE A 38 -12.70 2.25 1.26
C ILE A 38 -13.71 3.17 0.57
N GLU A 39 -13.32 4.38 0.16
CA GLU A 39 -14.18 5.31 -0.57
C GLU A 39 -14.63 4.75 -1.92
N GLU A 40 -13.73 4.09 -2.67
CA GLU A 40 -14.08 3.41 -3.92
C GLU A 40 -15.12 2.30 -3.71
N PHE A 41 -14.99 1.54 -2.60
CA PHE A 41 -15.97 0.53 -2.20
C PHE A 41 -17.33 1.13 -1.84
N LEU A 42 -17.33 2.25 -1.09
CA LEU A 42 -18.57 2.93 -0.69
C LEU A 42 -19.29 3.59 -1.87
N ALA A 43 -18.53 4.19 -2.78
CA ALA A 43 -19.07 4.78 -4.02
C ALA A 43 -19.71 3.71 -4.93
N THR A 44 -19.15 2.50 -4.98
CA THR A 44 -19.72 1.39 -5.74
C THR A 44 -20.98 0.81 -5.08
N THR A 45 -21.10 0.86 -3.75
CA THR A 45 -22.30 0.37 -3.06
C THR A 45 -23.53 1.26 -3.20
N ASP A 46 -23.35 2.56 -3.48
CA ASP A 46 -24.50 3.48 -3.66
C ASP A 46 -25.26 3.21 -4.98
N GLU A 47 -24.58 2.63 -5.98
CA GLU A 47 -25.18 2.23 -7.26
C GLU A 47 -25.98 0.90 -7.16
N SER A 48 -25.95 0.23 -6.00
CA SER A 48 -26.73 -1.00 -5.74
C SER A 48 -27.94 -0.80 -4.82
N ASN A 49 -28.27 0.45 -4.48
CA ASN A 49 -29.51 0.83 -3.79
C ASN A 49 -30.71 0.80 -4.75
N GLU A 50 -30.91 -0.32 -5.45
CA GLU A 50 -32.21 -0.68 -6.00
C GLU A 50 -33.19 -0.82 -4.81
N GLU A 51 -34.34 -0.17 -4.94
CA GLU A 51 -35.36 0.08 -3.91
C GLU A 51 -35.57 -1.03 -2.86
N PRO A 52 -36.00 -0.72 -1.62
CA PRO A 52 -36.31 -1.73 -0.63
C PRO A 52 -37.49 -2.58 -1.12
N VAL A 53 -37.20 -3.63 -1.88
CA VAL A 53 -38.13 -4.74 -2.10
C VAL A 53 -38.53 -5.19 -0.71
N SER A 54 -39.81 -5.02 -0.40
CA SER A 54 -40.38 -5.18 0.93
C SER A 54 -39.85 -6.46 1.56
N LYS A 55 -38.86 -6.30 2.45
CA LYS A 55 -38.28 -7.40 3.21
C LYS A 55 -39.35 -7.79 4.22
N HIS A 56 -40.25 -8.69 3.81
CA HIS A 56 -40.85 -9.62 4.76
C HIS A 56 -39.69 -10.40 5.37
N SER A 57 -39.03 -9.82 6.38
CA SER A 57 -38.13 -10.60 7.21
C SER A 57 -39.01 -11.70 7.80
N PRO A 58 -38.72 -12.98 7.54
CA PRO A 58 -39.44 -14.03 8.23
C PRO A 58 -39.34 -13.74 9.73
N LYS A 59 -40.46 -13.77 10.45
CA LYS A 59 -40.42 -13.68 11.91
C LYS A 59 -39.41 -14.72 12.39
N SER A 60 -38.61 -14.41 13.41
CA SER A 60 -37.59 -15.34 13.92
C SER A 60 -38.21 -16.73 14.12
N GLY A 61 -37.79 -17.71 13.31
CA GLY A 61 -38.33 -19.08 13.31
C GLY A 61 -39.22 -19.46 12.11
N GLU A 62 -39.59 -18.52 11.25
CA GLU A 62 -40.38 -18.79 10.05
C GLU A 62 -39.48 -19.24 8.89
N ILE A 63 -39.81 -20.38 8.27
CA ILE A 63 -39.11 -20.85 7.08
C ILE A 63 -39.76 -20.27 5.81
N ILE A 64 -38.93 -19.77 4.89
CA ILE A 64 -39.31 -19.22 3.58
C ILE A 64 -39.29 -20.28 2.46
N CYS A 65 -38.85 -21.51 2.76
CA CYS A 65 -38.90 -22.59 1.78
C CYS A 65 -40.34 -23.10 1.58
N LYS A 66 -40.58 -23.86 0.51
CA LYS A 66 -41.86 -24.52 0.19
C LYS A 66 -42.42 -25.47 1.27
N HIS A 67 -41.75 -25.59 2.42
CA HIS A 67 -42.15 -26.41 3.55
C HIS A 67 -42.73 -25.59 4.73
N LYS A 68 -42.96 -24.28 4.55
CA LYS A 68 -43.51 -23.34 5.55
C LYS A 68 -44.69 -23.88 6.37
N ASP A 69 -45.63 -24.56 5.71
CA ASP A 69 -46.86 -25.05 6.37
C ASP A 69 -46.81 -26.55 6.70
N LYS A 70 -45.63 -27.17 6.60
CA LYS A 70 -45.45 -28.62 6.82
C LYS A 70 -44.88 -28.95 8.20
N GLY A 71 -44.84 -27.98 9.13
CA GLY A 71 -44.35 -28.16 10.50
C GLY A 71 -42.84 -28.41 10.60
N PHE A 72 -42.05 -27.94 9.62
CA PHE A 72 -40.59 -28.04 9.70
C PHE A 72 -40.02 -26.87 10.50
N GLU A 73 -39.08 -27.19 11.38
CA GLU A 73 -38.32 -26.20 12.15
C GLU A 73 -37.39 -25.38 11.26
N HIS A 74 -37.20 -24.13 11.64
CA HIS A 74 -36.18 -23.25 11.07
C HIS A 74 -34.78 -23.77 11.41
N PHE A 75 -33.92 -23.89 10.40
CA PHE A 75 -32.52 -24.24 10.58
C PHE A 75 -31.61 -23.01 10.41
N ALA A 76 -31.50 -22.47 9.20
CA ALA A 76 -30.68 -21.29 8.90
C ALA A 76 -31.09 -20.61 7.58
N HIS A 77 -30.85 -19.30 7.47
CA HIS A 77 -31.23 -18.45 6.32
C HIS A 77 -32.73 -18.53 5.95
N GLY A 78 -33.61 -18.77 6.93
CA GLY A 78 -35.03 -18.98 6.66
C GLY A 78 -35.34 -20.34 6.00
N LEU A 79 -34.41 -21.29 5.96
CA LEU A 79 -34.63 -22.61 5.35
C LEU A 79 -34.79 -23.68 6.44
N CYS A 80 -35.61 -24.70 6.16
CA CYS A 80 -35.52 -25.95 6.91
C CYS A 80 -34.22 -26.67 6.56
N GLU A 81 -33.77 -27.57 7.42
CA GLU A 81 -32.48 -28.28 7.29
C GLU A 81 -32.29 -28.93 5.90
N LYS A 82 -33.32 -29.61 5.37
CA LYS A 82 -33.29 -30.24 4.04
C LYS A 82 -33.03 -29.23 2.93
N CYS A 83 -33.65 -28.05 3.01
CA CYS A 83 -33.48 -26.99 2.02
C CYS A 83 -32.13 -26.28 2.18
N TYR A 84 -31.68 -26.06 3.42
CA TYR A 84 -30.37 -25.50 3.71
C TYR A 84 -29.28 -26.38 3.12
N ASN A 85 -29.29 -27.69 3.40
CA ASN A 85 -28.29 -28.62 2.88
C ASN A 85 -28.26 -28.66 1.34
N LYS A 86 -29.43 -28.53 0.69
CA LYS A 86 -29.50 -28.43 -0.77
C LYS A 86 -28.94 -27.10 -1.28
N PHE A 87 -29.28 -25.98 -0.63
CA PHE A 87 -28.73 -24.66 -0.92
C PHE A 87 -27.21 -24.68 -0.79
N THR A 88 -26.69 -25.16 0.33
CA THR A 88 -25.27 -25.31 0.60
C THR A 88 -24.56 -26.15 -0.47
N LYS A 89 -25.16 -27.25 -0.94
CA LYS A 89 -24.61 -28.07 -2.02
C LYS A 89 -24.64 -27.36 -3.39
N LEU A 90 -25.72 -26.65 -3.71
CA LEU A 90 -25.89 -25.95 -4.99
C LEU A 90 -25.06 -24.67 -5.09
N SER A 91 -25.02 -23.89 -4.01
CA SER A 91 -24.19 -22.69 -3.89
C SER A 91 -22.70 -23.02 -3.82
N GLY A 92 -22.35 -24.32 -3.93
CA GLY A 92 -20.98 -24.78 -3.92
C GLY A 92 -20.28 -24.39 -2.63
N ARG A 93 -20.87 -24.71 -1.46
CA ARG A 93 -20.13 -24.66 -0.20
C ARG A 93 -18.92 -25.57 -0.35
N LEU A 94 -17.83 -24.94 -0.76
CA LEU A 94 -16.55 -25.55 -0.95
C LEU A 94 -16.06 -25.78 0.48
N GLU A 95 -16.07 -27.04 0.89
CA GLU A 95 -15.14 -27.54 1.89
C GLU A 95 -13.72 -27.24 1.35
N GLY A 96 -13.28 -25.98 1.46
CA GLY A 96 -12.16 -25.45 0.70
C GLY A 96 -12.12 -23.93 0.70
N GLY A 97 -11.33 -23.37 1.61
CA GLY A 97 -10.83 -21.98 1.61
C GLY A 97 -11.84 -20.88 1.32
N SER A 98 -12.30 -20.18 2.36
CA SER A 98 -13.16 -18.99 2.30
C SER A 98 -12.60 -17.82 1.46
N VAL A 99 -11.41 -17.97 0.92
CA VAL A 99 -10.65 -16.93 0.27
C VAL A 99 -10.75 -17.12 -1.25
N PRO A 100 -11.46 -16.22 -1.96
CA PRO A 100 -11.60 -16.29 -3.41
C PRO A 100 -10.23 -16.38 -4.11
N PRO A 101 -10.09 -17.13 -5.22
CA PRO A 101 -8.83 -17.21 -5.95
C PRO A 101 -8.23 -15.84 -6.32
N ALA A 102 -9.09 -14.83 -6.51
CA ALA A 102 -8.66 -13.44 -6.73
C ALA A 102 -7.95 -12.84 -5.50
N PHE A 103 -8.49 -13.04 -4.29
CA PHE A 103 -7.87 -12.54 -3.06
C PHE A 103 -6.55 -13.25 -2.79
N GLN A 104 -6.46 -14.56 -3.02
CA GLN A 104 -5.18 -15.28 -2.87
C GLN A 104 -4.09 -14.71 -3.79
N ARG A 105 -4.43 -14.41 -5.05
CA ARG A 105 -3.49 -13.77 -5.99
C ARG A 105 -3.11 -12.35 -5.55
N ALA A 106 -4.08 -11.56 -5.10
CA ALA A 106 -3.83 -10.20 -4.63
C ALA A 106 -2.95 -10.19 -3.36
N GLU A 107 -3.26 -11.06 -2.41
CA GLU A 107 -2.50 -11.20 -1.17
C GLU A 107 -1.09 -11.70 -1.42
N LYS A 108 -0.91 -12.69 -2.31
CA LYS A 108 0.42 -13.13 -2.74
C LYS A 108 1.22 -11.99 -3.35
N LYS A 109 0.61 -11.19 -4.25
CA LYS A 109 1.26 -10.03 -4.87
C LYS A 109 1.67 -8.99 -3.82
N ARG A 110 0.80 -8.72 -2.83
CA ARG A 110 1.08 -7.81 -1.72
C ARG A 110 2.26 -8.30 -0.86
N LEU A 111 2.27 -9.59 -0.52
CA LEU A 111 3.32 -10.19 0.32
C LEU A 111 4.67 -10.26 -0.41
N GLU A 112 4.67 -10.59 -1.70
CA GLU A 112 5.89 -10.53 -2.52
C GLU A 112 6.43 -9.09 -2.68
N ALA A 113 5.55 -8.09 -2.84
CA ALA A 113 5.97 -6.69 -2.91
C ALA A 113 6.58 -6.21 -1.60
N ALA A 114 6.00 -6.58 -0.45
CA ALA A 114 6.54 -6.29 0.87
C ALA A 114 7.93 -6.93 1.06
N LYS A 115 8.08 -8.21 0.69
CA LYS A 115 9.37 -8.91 0.77
C LYS A 115 10.45 -8.25 -0.10
N ARG A 116 10.12 -7.87 -1.35
CA ARG A 116 11.07 -7.17 -2.23
C ARG A 116 11.48 -5.81 -1.68
N ALA A 117 10.56 -5.09 -1.02
CA ALA A 117 10.87 -3.80 -0.40
C ALA A 117 11.80 -3.96 0.82
N GLU A 118 11.58 -4.99 1.64
CA GLU A 118 12.45 -5.32 2.78
C GLU A 118 13.87 -5.72 2.33
N GLU A 119 13.99 -6.59 1.33
CA GLU A 119 15.29 -6.98 0.74
C GLU A 119 16.03 -5.78 0.14
N ALA A 120 15.31 -4.88 -0.54
CA ALA A 120 15.88 -3.65 -1.10
C ALA A 120 16.35 -2.68 -0.01
N ALA A 121 15.63 -2.58 1.11
CA ALA A 121 16.03 -1.77 2.25
C ALA A 121 17.29 -2.35 2.93
N ALA A 122 17.33 -3.67 3.15
CA ALA A 122 18.50 -4.33 3.72
C ALA A 122 19.76 -4.18 2.85
N ALA A 123 19.61 -4.28 1.52
CA ALA A 123 20.73 -4.07 0.60
C ALA A 123 21.26 -2.62 0.62
N LYS A 124 20.37 -1.63 0.80
CA LYS A 124 20.75 -0.22 0.95
C LYS A 124 21.52 0.02 2.24
N GLU A 125 21.09 -0.57 3.35
CA GLU A 125 21.78 -0.50 4.65
C GLU A 125 23.18 -1.14 4.57
N ALA A 126 23.29 -2.34 3.99
CA ALA A 126 24.58 -3.02 3.81
C ALA A 126 25.56 -2.21 2.95
N ALA A 127 25.08 -1.59 1.86
CA ALA A 127 25.92 -0.75 1.00
C ALA A 127 26.38 0.54 1.71
N LEU A 128 25.58 1.07 2.64
CA LEU A 128 25.95 2.23 3.45
C LEU A 128 27.07 1.85 4.44
N GLU A 129 26.91 0.71 5.12
CA GLU A 129 27.89 0.20 6.09
C GLU A 129 29.24 -0.11 5.45
N GLU A 130 29.27 -0.68 4.24
CA GLU A 130 30.51 -0.92 3.49
C GLU A 130 31.25 0.40 3.18
N SER A 131 30.53 1.45 2.76
CA SER A 131 31.16 2.74 2.44
C SER A 131 31.76 3.46 3.68
N LEU A 132 31.29 3.14 4.88
CA LEU A 132 31.73 3.78 6.12
C LEU A 132 33.06 3.20 6.63
N CYS A 133 33.39 1.96 6.25
CA CYS A 133 34.60 1.26 6.68
C CYS A 133 35.90 1.83 6.05
N ASP A 134 35.81 2.47 4.87
CA ASP A 134 37.00 2.91 4.12
C ASP A 134 37.49 4.34 4.47
N THR A 135 36.77 5.09 5.31
CA THR A 135 37.07 6.53 5.53
C THR A 135 37.93 6.82 6.78
N GLN A 136 38.28 5.84 7.62
CA GLN A 136 39.00 6.11 8.89
C GLN A 136 40.53 5.87 8.88
N ASN A 137 41.15 5.68 7.71
CA ASN A 137 42.58 5.30 7.64
C ASN A 137 43.51 6.37 7.04
N SER A 138 43.02 7.56 6.70
CA SER A 138 43.86 8.64 6.15
C SER A 138 43.96 9.83 7.10
N GLU A 139 45.20 10.12 7.49
CA GLU A 139 45.72 11.45 7.84
C GLU A 139 45.69 11.86 9.33
N VAL A 140 46.44 11.10 10.13
CA VAL A 140 47.24 11.65 11.23
C VAL A 140 48.38 12.49 10.62
N GLU A 141 48.54 13.71 11.12
CA GLU A 141 49.77 14.52 11.07
C GLU A 141 50.02 15.41 9.84
N SER A 142 49.54 16.66 9.90
CA SER A 142 50.29 17.80 9.38
C SER A 142 49.84 19.10 10.07
N ALA A 143 50.73 19.59 10.92
CA ALA A 143 50.63 20.81 11.70
C ALA A 143 50.73 22.10 10.84
N MET A 144 50.18 23.20 11.38
CA MET A 144 50.55 24.61 11.13
C MET A 144 50.53 25.07 9.65
N THR A 145 49.71 26.01 9.17
CA THR A 145 49.70 27.44 9.53
C THR A 145 48.67 28.17 8.62
N PRO A 146 47.90 29.18 9.07
CA PRO A 146 46.93 29.90 8.22
C PRO A 146 47.51 31.17 7.56
N ARG A 147 47.36 31.34 6.23
CA ARG A 147 47.48 32.65 5.54
C ARG A 147 46.68 32.75 4.22
N LYS A 148 45.53 33.41 4.31
CA LYS A 148 45.06 34.59 3.55
C LYS A 148 45.30 34.67 2.01
N GLY A 149 44.20 34.70 1.26
CA GLY A 149 43.99 35.68 0.17
C GLY A 149 43.43 35.18 -1.18
N LEU A 150 42.30 35.80 -1.59
CA LEU A 150 41.91 36.22 -2.97
C LEU A 150 41.41 35.11 -3.94
N SER A 151 40.11 34.97 -4.27
CA SER A 151 39.16 35.80 -5.08
C SER A 151 39.24 35.58 -6.61
N GLY A 152 38.07 35.25 -7.23
CA GLY A 152 37.79 35.24 -8.67
C GLY A 152 37.78 33.82 -9.28
N ASP A 153 36.88 33.40 -10.18
CA ASP A 153 35.73 34.00 -10.84
C ASP A 153 34.84 32.89 -11.48
N LYS A 154 33.64 33.30 -11.88
CA LYS A 154 32.49 32.60 -12.52
C LYS A 154 32.75 31.67 -13.72
N SER A 155 31.67 30.92 -14.03
CA SER A 155 31.17 30.42 -15.35
C SER A 155 31.50 28.93 -15.61
N SER A 156 30.66 28.03 -16.15
CA SER A 156 29.38 28.12 -16.86
C SER A 156 28.80 26.71 -17.14
N LYS A 157 27.46 26.63 -17.24
CA LYS A 157 26.68 25.96 -18.32
C LYS A 157 26.49 24.43 -18.36
N MET A 158 25.22 24.08 -18.04
CA MET A 158 24.23 23.24 -18.75
C MET A 158 24.56 21.80 -19.18
N GLY A 159 23.68 20.89 -18.78
CA GLY A 159 23.40 19.61 -19.44
C GLY A 159 22.05 19.06 -18.95
N SER A 160 21.00 19.31 -19.70
CA SER A 160 19.65 18.79 -19.52
C SER A 160 19.46 17.56 -20.43
N GLU A 161 19.09 16.42 -19.87
CA GLU A 161 18.66 15.24 -20.64
C GLU A 161 17.18 14.98 -20.37
N GLY A 162 16.38 15.18 -21.41
CA GLY A 162 14.99 14.74 -21.47
C GLY A 162 14.90 13.31 -21.97
N LEU A 163 14.08 12.49 -21.32
CA LEU A 163 13.60 11.22 -21.86
C LEU A 163 12.11 11.35 -22.17
N ILE A 164 11.89 11.66 -23.44
CA ILE A 164 10.75 11.35 -24.31
C ILE A 164 10.32 9.89 -24.08
N ASN A 165 9.04 9.65 -23.83
CA ASN A 165 8.37 8.40 -24.19
C ASN A 165 6.97 8.78 -24.67
N ASP A 166 6.78 8.59 -25.98
CA ASP A 166 5.62 9.01 -26.75
C ASP A 166 4.35 8.23 -26.37
N SER A 167 3.27 8.97 -26.16
CA SER A 167 1.89 8.48 -26.28
C SER A 167 1.54 8.31 -27.76
N MET A 168 1.02 7.14 -28.13
CA MET A 168 0.19 6.93 -29.32
C MET A 168 -1.11 6.23 -28.88
N PRO A 169 -2.30 6.78 -29.17
CA PRO A 169 -3.59 6.14 -28.91
C PRO A 169 -4.18 5.52 -30.22
N PRO A 170 -5.44 5.05 -30.25
CA PRO A 170 -5.85 3.68 -30.51
C PRO A 170 -6.14 3.36 -32.00
N LYS A 171 -6.20 2.07 -32.35
CA LYS A 171 -6.76 1.58 -33.63
C LYS A 171 -8.16 0.98 -33.42
N ASP A 172 -9.05 1.49 -34.24
CA ASP A 172 -10.50 1.26 -34.45
C ASP A 172 -10.87 -0.14 -35.05
N PRO A 173 -12.18 -0.44 -35.25
CA PRO A 173 -12.81 -1.77 -35.09
C PRO A 173 -13.19 -2.51 -36.41
N GLU A 174 -13.99 -3.59 -36.24
CA GLU A 174 -14.77 -4.41 -37.20
C GLU A 174 -14.06 -5.50 -38.03
N GLU A 175 -14.48 -6.76 -37.84
CA GLU A 175 -15.29 -7.56 -38.80
C GLU A 175 -15.29 -9.05 -38.38
N GLY A 176 -16.47 -9.67 -38.31
CA GLY A 176 -16.66 -11.11 -38.11
C GLY A 176 -17.92 -11.49 -37.34
#